data_AF-A0A4S1EI21-F1
#
_entry.id   AF-A0A4S1EI21-F1
#
_cell.length_a   1.000
_cell.length_b   1.000
_cell.length_c   1.000
_cell.angle_alpha   90.00
_cell.angle_beta   90.00
_cell.angle_gamma   90.00
#
_symmetry.space_group_name_H-M   'P 1'
#
loop_
_entity.id
_entity.type
_entity.pdbx_description
1 polymer ?
#
loop_
_entity_poly.entity_id
_entity_poly.type
_entity_poly.pdbx_seq_one_letter_code
_entity_poly.pdbx_strand_id
1 'polypeptide(L)' 'MSNLSSRDILEKLISFATVSRDSNLQLITFVRDYLASHGVESELFHNDEGTKASLFATIGPKDRGGVV' A
#
# COMPACT_ATOMS: atom_id res chain seq x y z
N MET A 1 15.44 7.78 -7.82
CA MET A 1 14.48 8.35 -6.86
C MET A 1 15.18 8.41 -5.53
N SER A 2 15.14 9.55 -4.83
CA SER A 2 15.79 9.72 -3.52
C SER A 2 15.32 8.63 -2.57
N ASN A 3 16.25 7.96 -1.90
CA ASN A 3 15.92 6.96 -0.89
C ASN A 3 15.16 7.68 0.24
N LEU A 4 13.86 7.40 0.38
CA LEU A 4 13.03 8.00 1.42
C LEU A 4 13.45 7.43 2.77
N SER A 5 13.69 8.28 3.76
CA SER A 5 13.89 7.80 5.12
C SER A 5 12.57 7.26 5.69
N SER A 6 12.65 6.44 6.74
CA SER A 6 11.45 5.99 7.46
C SER A 6 10.63 7.19 7.98
N ARG A 7 11.27 8.32 8.30
CA ARG A 7 10.58 9.54 8.71
C ARG A 7 9.78 10.15 7.56
N ASP A 8 10.37 10.24 6.36
CA ASP A 8 9.68 10.79 5.18
C ASP A 8 8.48 9.91 4.79
N ILE A 9 8.64 8.59 4.88
CA ILE A 9 7.55 7.63 4.63
C ILE A 9 6.43 7.84 5.65
N LEU A 10 6.76 7.89 6.95
CA LEU A 10 5.77 8.09 8.00
C LEU A 10 5.05 9.43 7.84
N GLU A 11 5.77 10.52 7.57
CA GLU A 11 5.21 11.84 7.31
C GLU A 11 4.22 11.80 6.14
N LYS A 12 4.58 11.09 5.06
CA LYS A 12 3.68 10.94 3.91
C LYS A 12 2.45 10.11 4.27
N LEU A 13 2.60 8.99 4.97
CA LEU A 13 1.49 8.10 5.36
C LEU A 13 0.48 8.81 6.27
N ILE A 14 0.95 9.58 7.27
CA ILE A 14 0.06 10.30 8.18
C ILE A 14 -0.60 11.53 7.53
N SER A 15 -0.08 12.01 6.39
CA SER A 15 -0.68 13.14 5.66
C SER A 15 -2.01 12.80 4.96
N PHE A 16 -2.32 11.50 4.78
CA PHE A 16 -3.58 11.07 4.18
C PHE A 16 -4.70 11.03 5.24
N ALA A 17 -5.79 11.76 4.99
CA ALA A 17 -6.99 11.68 5.81
C ALA A 17 -7.68 10.31 5.61
N THR A 18 -7.45 9.37 6.52
CA THR A 18 -8.00 8.00 6.49
C THR A 18 -8.94 7.73 7.65
N VAL A 19 -9.68 8.75 8.09
CA VAL A 19 -10.74 8.59 9.08
C VAL A 19 -11.78 7.61 8.52
N SER A 20 -12.41 6.77 9.36
CA SER A 20 -13.24 5.64 8.87
C SER A 20 -14.38 6.03 7.91
N ARG A 21 -14.90 7.25 7.99
CA ARG A 21 -15.91 7.76 7.03
C ARG A 21 -15.34 8.13 5.65
N ASP A 22 -14.04 8.41 5.59
CA ASP A 22 -13.36 8.92 4.38
C ASP A 22 -12.77 7.77 3.56
N SER A 23 -12.55 8.02 2.27
CA SER A 23 -11.87 7.09 1.38
C SER A 23 -10.40 6.92 1.78
N ASN A 24 -9.89 5.68 1.76
CA ASN A 24 -8.47 5.41 1.98
C ASN A 24 -7.66 5.27 0.67
N LEU A 25 -8.28 5.48 -0.50
CA LEU A 25 -7.69 5.12 -1.79
C LEU A 25 -6.44 5.91 -2.15
N GLN A 26 -6.31 7.15 -1.67
CA GLN A 26 -5.08 7.92 -1.87
C GLN A 26 -3.89 7.30 -1.13
N LEU A 27 -4.10 6.83 0.10
CA LEU A 27 -3.10 6.09 0.87
C LEU A 27 -2.76 4.77 0.18
N ILE A 28 -3.78 4.00 -0.23
CA ILE A 28 -3.60 2.71 -0.92
C ILE A 28 -2.79 2.89 -2.21
N THR A 29 -3.10 3.92 -3.00
CA THR A 29 -2.39 4.24 -4.23
C THR A 29 -0.92 4.55 -3.96
N PHE A 30 -0.64 5.39 -2.95
CA PHE A 30 0.73 5.71 -2.57
C PHE A 30 1.53 4.47 -2.16
N VAL A 31 0.95 3.60 -1.31
CA VAL A 31 1.63 2.37 -0.87
C VAL A 31 1.87 1.41 -2.04
N ARG A 32 0.88 1.21 -2.90
CA ARG A 32 1.01 0.39 -4.11
C ARG A 32 2.15 0.89 -5.00
N ASP A 33 2.18 2.18 -5.30
CA ASP A 33 3.18 2.76 -6.20
C ASP A 33 4.59 2.73 -5.58
N TYR A 34 4.68 2.93 -4.26
CA TYR A 34 5.92 2.77 -3.52
C TYR A 34 6.45 1.33 -3.60
N LEU A 35 5.61 0.33 -3.36
CA LEU A 35 5.97 -1.08 -3.47
C LEU A 35 6.34 -1.47 -4.91
N ALA A 36 5.58 -1.00 -5.90
CA ALA A 36 5.85 -1.24 -7.31
C ALA A 36 7.21 -0.65 -7.75
N SER A 37 7.61 0.51 -7.21
CA SER A 37 8.93 1.09 -7.46
C SER A 37 10.10 0.24 -6.94
N HIS A 38 9.82 -0.70 -6.04
CA HIS A 38 10.76 -1.70 -5.51
C HIS A 38 10.55 -3.10 -6.13
N GLY A 39 9.73 -3.22 -7.17
CA GLY A 39 9.46 -4.50 -7.84
C GLY A 39 8.52 -5.43 -7.05
N VAL A 40 7.77 -4.90 -6.09
CA VAL A 40 6.80 -5.66 -5.30
C VAL A 40 5.39 -5.41 -5.85
N GLU A 41 4.77 -6.46 -6.39
CA GLU A 41 3.38 -6.41 -6.87
C GLU A 41 2.39 -6.36 -5.69
N SER A 42 1.26 -5.69 -5.89
CA SER A 42 0.20 -5.57 -4.89
C SER A 42 -1.17 -5.84 -5.50
N GLU A 43 -2.00 -6.59 -4.79
CA GLU A 43 -3.40 -6.84 -5.09
C GLU A 43 -4.28 -5.91 -4.25
N LEU A 44 -5.32 -5.34 -4.88
CA LEU A 44 -6.27 -4.44 -4.23
C LEU A 44 -7.65 -5.06 -4.15
N PHE A 45 -8.22 -5.10 -2.95
CA PHE A 45 -9.56 -5.60 -2.69
C PHE A 45 -10.45 -4.43 -2.30
N HIS A 46 -11.33 -4.02 -3.20
CA HIS A 46 -12.22 -2.87 -2.97
C HIS A 46 -13.47 -3.30 -2.20
N ASN A 47 -14.06 -2.37 -1.45
CA ASN A 47 -15.43 -2.53 -0.96
C ASN A 47 -16.44 -2.39 -2.11
N ASP A 48 -17.69 -2.76 -1.83
CA ASP A 48 -18.79 -2.72 -2.81
C ASP A 48 -19.02 -1.30 -3.37
N GLU A 49 -18.85 -0.27 -2.54
CA GLU A 49 -18.98 1.12 -2.99
C GLU A 49 -17.76 1.65 -3.76
N GLY A 50 -16.67 0.88 -3.81
CA GLY A 50 -15.41 1.27 -4.46
C GLY A 50 -14.71 2.47 -3.82
N THR A 51 -15.09 2.86 -2.60
CA THR A 51 -14.54 4.03 -1.88
C THR A 51 -13.37 3.68 -0.99
N LYS A 52 -13.12 2.40 -0.73
CA LYS A 52 -12.04 1.91 0.12
C LYS A 52 -11.44 0.66 -0.49
N ALA A 53 -10.19 0.39 -0.16
CA ALA A 53 -9.56 -0.88 -0.48
C ALA A 53 -8.64 -1.36 0.64
N SER A 54 -8.47 -2.68 0.70
CA SER A 54 -7.33 -3.33 1.35
C SER A 54 -6.26 -3.64 0.31
N LEU A 55 -4.99 -3.63 0.72
CA LEU A 55 -3.85 -3.95 -0.13
C LEU A 55 -3.15 -5.20 0.41
N PHE A 56 -2.88 -6.16 -0.48
CA PHE A 56 -2.08 -7.34 -0.18
C PHE A 56 -0.84 -7.36 -1.07
N ALA A 57 0.33 -7.60 -0.49
CA ALA A 57 1.58 -7.69 -1.23
C ALA A 57 2.44 -8.82 -0.64
N THR A 58 3.11 -9.57 -1.51
CA THR A 58 3.99 -10.67 -1.10
C THR A 58 5.41 -10.39 -1.59
N ILE A 59 6.38 -10.49 -0.68
CA ILE A 59 7.81 -10.42 -1.00
C ILE A 59 8.37 -11.82 -0.92
N GLY A 60 8.93 -12.30 -2.03
CA GLY A 60 9.55 -13.62 -2.11
C GLY A 60 9.17 -14.37 -3.38
N PRO A 61 9.70 -15.58 -3.56
CA PRO A 61 9.43 -16.38 -4.76
C PRO A 61 7.96 -16.82 -4.82
N LYS A 62 7.35 -16.72 -6.02
CA LYS A 62 5.94 -17.11 -6.26
C LYS A 62 5.73 -18.63 -6.28
N ASP A 63 6.81 -19.41 -6.39
CA ASP A 63 6.81 -20.87 -6.56
C ASP A 63 6.83 -21.64 -5.24
N ARG A 64 7.03 -20.96 -4.11
CA ARG A 64 7.14 -21.59 -2.78
C ARG A 64 6.33 -20.84 -1.75
N GLY A 65 5.69 -21.58 -0.86
CA GLY A 65 4.94 -21.00 0.26
C GLY A 65 5.87 -20.26 1.23
N GLY A 66 5.41 -19.12 1.73
CA GLY A 66 5.98 -18.48 2.92
C GLY A 66 5.53 -19.18 4.21
N VAL A 67 6.17 -18.85 5.33
CA VAL A 67 5.71 -19.22 6.67
C VAL A 67 4.97 -18.02 7.27
N VAL A 68 3.75 -18.21 7.77
CA VAL A 68 2.87 -17.16 8.32
C VAL A 68 2.55 -17.46 9.78
#